data_AF-A0A376UAB5-F1
#
_entry.id   AF-A0A376UAB5-F1
#
_cell.length_a   1.000
_cell.length_b   1.000
_cell.length_c   1.000
_cell.angle_alpha   90.00
_cell.angle_beta   90.00
_cell.angle_gamma   90.00
#
_symmetry.space_group_name_H-M   'P 1'
#
loop_
_entity.id
_entity.type
_entity.pdbx_description
1 polymer ?
#
loop_
_entity_poly.entity_id
_entity_poly.type
_entity_poly.pdbx_seq_one_letter_code
_entity_poly.pdbx_strand_id
1 'polypeptide(L)'
;MICFEAQIPLALSRAALRARVEECWHLTEQNAMYETFIQSFRPLVQLLKEAADELTPERAFHIQLLLIHFYRRVVLKDPLLPEELLPAHWAGHTARQLCINIYQRVAPAALAFVSEKGETSVGELPSPGSLYFNVLAV
;
A
#
# COMPACT_ATOMS: atom_id res chain seq x y z
N MET A 1 -47.40 -9.96 25.48
CA MET A 1 -46.16 -10.06 24.68
C MET A 1 -45.67 -8.65 24.45
N ILE A 2 -44.63 -8.24 25.14
CA ILE A 2 -44.04 -6.90 24.97
C ILE A 2 -43.01 -7.05 23.85
N CYS A 3 -43.28 -6.47 22.69
CA CYS A 3 -42.30 -6.32 21.63
C CYS A 3 -41.54 -5.02 21.88
N PHE A 4 -40.25 -5.11 22.16
CA PHE A 4 -39.35 -3.95 22.15
C PHE A 4 -38.87 -3.75 20.71
N GLU A 5 -39.28 -2.63 20.10
CA GLU A 5 -38.77 -2.20 18.80
C GLU A 5 -37.78 -1.05 19.04
N ALA A 6 -36.48 -1.33 18.86
CA ALA A 6 -35.43 -0.33 19.02
C ALA A 6 -35.27 0.45 17.71
N GLN A 7 -35.92 1.61 17.62
CA GLN A 7 -35.72 2.55 16.52
C GLN A 7 -34.60 3.53 16.88
N ILE A 8 -33.36 3.19 16.51
CA ILE A 8 -32.26 4.16 16.55
C ILE A 8 -32.26 4.89 15.20
N PRO A 9 -32.37 6.23 15.16
CA PRO A 9 -32.25 6.98 13.93
C PRO A 9 -30.94 6.60 13.21
N LEU A 10 -31.03 6.20 11.95
CA LEU A 10 -29.89 5.66 11.18
C LEU A 10 -28.67 6.61 11.17
N ALA A 11 -28.90 7.91 11.27
CA ALA A 11 -27.84 8.92 11.37
C ALA A 11 -27.08 8.85 12.71
N LEU A 12 -27.79 8.62 13.82
CA LEU A 12 -27.22 8.49 15.16
C LEU A 12 -26.42 7.19 15.27
N SER A 13 -26.91 6.10 14.68
CA SER A 13 -26.18 4.82 14.64
C SER A 13 -24.91 4.89 13.78
N ARG A 14 -24.94 5.60 12.65
CA ARG A 14 -23.76 5.83 11.80
C ARG A 14 -22.69 6.68 12.50
N ALA A 15 -23.08 7.76 13.17
CA ALA A 15 -22.13 8.58 13.92
C ALA A 15 -21.49 7.81 15.08
N ALA A 16 -22.28 7.04 15.83
CA ALA A 16 -21.79 6.17 16.89
C ALA A 16 -20.84 5.08 16.35
N LEU A 17 -21.18 4.48 15.20
CA LEU A 17 -20.34 3.47 14.56
C LEU A 17 -19.02 4.04 14.06
N ARG A 18 -19.02 5.21 13.41
CA ARG A 18 -17.79 5.91 13.02
C ARG A 18 -16.90 6.23 14.22
N ALA A 19 -17.48 6.69 15.32
CA ALA A 19 -16.72 6.97 16.54
C ALA A 19 -16.08 5.71 17.14
N ARG A 20 -16.79 4.57 17.14
CA ARG A 20 -16.23 3.29 17.60
C ARG A 20 -15.14 2.78 16.68
N VAL A 21 -15.34 2.92 15.37
CA VAL A 21 -14.34 2.57 14.35
C VAL A 21 -13.06 3.39 14.53
N GLU A 22 -13.17 4.69 14.76
CA GLU A 22 -12.01 5.55 15.05
C GLU A 22 -11.24 5.06 16.28
N GLU A 23 -11.94 4.76 17.38
CA GLU A 23 -11.33 4.30 18.63
C GLU A 23 -10.65 2.93 18.50
N CYS A 24 -11.25 2.00 17.75
CA CYS A 24 -10.70 0.65 17.59
C CYS A 24 -9.46 0.60 16.68
N TRP A 25 -9.36 1.48 15.68
CA TRP A 25 -8.33 1.40 14.64
C TRP A 25 -7.44 2.64 14.51
N HIS A 26 -7.68 3.70 15.27
CA HIS A 26 -6.92 4.96 15.23
C HIS A 26 -6.78 5.50 13.81
N LEU A 27 -7.90 5.59 13.06
CA LEU A 27 -7.87 5.91 11.64
C LEU A 27 -7.25 7.28 11.37
N THR A 28 -7.35 8.25 12.29
CA THR A 28 -6.66 9.54 12.17
C THR A 28 -5.13 9.38 12.09
N GLU A 29 -4.54 8.59 13.00
CA GLU A 29 -3.09 8.32 13.01
C GLU A 29 -2.68 7.56 11.75
N GLN A 30 -3.48 6.57 11.36
CA GLN A 30 -3.22 5.80 10.17
C GLN A 30 -3.29 6.64 8.89
N ASN A 31 -4.24 7.57 8.81
CA ASN A 31 -4.34 8.50 7.69
C ASN A 31 -3.09 9.40 7.58
N ALA A 32 -2.58 9.90 8.72
CA ALA A 32 -1.35 10.68 8.76
C ALA A 32 -0.12 9.87 8.30
N MET A 33 -0.08 8.57 8.60
CA MET A 33 0.96 7.66 8.08
C MET A 33 0.88 7.52 6.56
N TYR A 34 -0.34 7.41 6.00
CA TYR A 34 -0.53 7.42 4.54
C TYR A 34 -0.11 8.74 3.89
N GLU A 35 -0.45 9.87 4.50
CA GLU A 35 -0.03 11.19 4.00
C GLU A 35 1.49 11.34 4.00
N THR A 36 2.16 10.90 5.06
CA THR A 36 3.63 10.89 5.15
C THR A 36 4.27 10.03 4.06
N PHE A 37 3.70 8.84 3.81
CA PHE A 37 4.12 7.98 2.70
C PHE A 37 3.94 8.70 1.35
N ILE A 38 2.78 9.30 1.10
CA ILE A 38 2.51 10.02 -0.15
C ILE A 38 3.51 11.16 -0.36
N GLN A 39 3.75 11.98 0.67
CA GLN A 39 4.67 13.11 0.58
C GLN A 39 6.10 12.66 0.26
N SER A 40 6.53 11.52 0.83
CA SER A 40 7.89 10.99 0.64
C SER A 40 8.10 10.39 -0.76
N PHE A 41 7.08 9.71 -1.31
CA PHE A 41 7.22 8.95 -2.57
C PHE A 41 6.66 9.68 -3.80
N ARG A 42 5.80 10.69 -3.65
CA ARG A 42 5.23 11.44 -4.78
C ARG A 42 6.30 12.07 -5.70
N PRO A 43 7.38 12.69 -5.21
CA PRO A 43 8.43 13.26 -6.07
C PRO A 43 9.09 12.21 -6.98
N LEU A 44 9.18 10.96 -6.52
CA LEU A 44 9.82 9.87 -7.24
C LEU A 44 9.12 9.53 -8.55
N VAL A 45 7.80 9.77 -8.65
CA VAL A 45 7.05 9.52 -9.89
C VAL A 45 7.60 10.36 -11.05
N GLN A 46 7.95 11.61 -10.79
CA GLN A 46 8.49 12.50 -11.82
C GLN A 46 9.96 12.15 -12.11
N LEU A 47 10.75 11.90 -11.07
CA LEU A 47 12.15 11.48 -11.22
C LEU A 47 12.30 10.20 -12.06
N LEU A 48 11.43 9.20 -11.86
CA LEU A 48 11.43 7.96 -12.63
C LEU A 48 10.98 8.12 -14.10
N LYS A 49 10.31 9.24 -14.41
CA LYS A 49 9.96 9.61 -15.79
C LYS A 49 11.12 10.34 -16.47
N GLU A 50 11.72 11.29 -15.77
CA GLU A 50 12.79 12.14 -16.31
C GLU A 50 14.13 11.40 -16.43
N ALA A 51 14.50 10.61 -15.41
CA ALA A 51 15.76 9.87 -15.34
C ALA A 51 15.56 8.39 -15.72
N ALA A 52 14.67 8.10 -16.67
CA ALA A 52 14.35 6.74 -17.09
C ALA A 52 15.58 5.94 -17.52
N ASP A 53 16.49 6.58 -18.25
CA ASP A 53 17.71 5.95 -18.79
C ASP A 53 18.80 5.76 -17.72
N GLU A 54 18.67 6.41 -16.56
CA GLU A 54 19.62 6.33 -15.43
C GLU A 54 19.20 5.32 -14.35
N LEU A 55 18.04 4.68 -14.50
CA LEU A 55 17.51 3.72 -13.56
C LEU A 55 18.21 2.36 -13.71
N THR A 56 19.30 2.17 -12.97
CA THR A 56 20.01 0.89 -12.92
C THR A 56 19.19 -0.20 -12.18
N PRO A 57 19.43 -1.50 -12.47
CA PRO A 57 18.81 -2.61 -11.74
C PRO A 57 18.94 -2.50 -10.22
N GLU A 58 20.13 -2.16 -9.72
CA GLU A 58 20.39 -1.98 -8.30
C GLU A 58 19.58 -0.82 -7.68
N ARG A 59 19.52 0.33 -8.36
CA ARG A 59 18.70 1.46 -7.90
C ARG A 59 17.23 1.11 -7.88
N ALA A 60 16.74 0.43 -8.92
CA ALA A 60 15.37 -0.05 -8.97
C ALA A 60 15.04 -1.01 -7.82
N PHE A 61 15.97 -1.91 -7.47
CA PHE A 61 15.83 -2.79 -6.32
C PHE A 61 15.75 -2.02 -4.99
N HIS A 62 16.65 -1.06 -4.75
CA HIS A 62 16.60 -0.23 -3.55
C HIS A 62 15.29 0.56 -3.44
N ILE A 63 14.83 1.14 -4.53
CA ILE A 63 13.55 1.86 -4.58
C ILE A 63 12.39 0.92 -4.26
N GLN A 64 12.33 -0.26 -4.89
CA GLN A 64 11.28 -1.24 -4.63
C GLN A 64 11.26 -1.67 -3.17
N LEU A 65 12.44 -1.96 -2.59
CA LEU A 65 12.58 -2.37 -1.21
C LEU A 65 12.03 -1.30 -0.26
N LEU A 66 12.47 -0.04 -0.43
CA LEU A 66 12.01 1.06 0.40
C LEU A 66 10.51 1.34 0.22
N LEU A 67 10.03 1.38 -1.02
CA LEU A 67 8.61 1.58 -1.33
C LEU A 67 7.72 0.56 -0.59
N ILE A 68 8.03 -0.73 -0.75
CA ILE A 68 7.26 -1.81 -0.14
C ILE A 68 7.42 -1.81 1.39
N HIS A 69 8.62 -1.54 1.90
CA HIS A 69 8.86 -1.44 3.34
C HIS A 69 7.98 -0.35 3.98
N PHE A 70 8.04 0.87 3.46
CA PHE A 70 7.28 1.99 4.01
C PHE A 70 5.78 1.81 3.81
N TYR A 71 5.32 1.29 2.67
CA TYR A 71 3.91 1.01 2.44
C TYR A 71 3.37 -0.06 3.40
N ARG A 72 4.11 -1.15 3.61
CA ARG A 72 3.73 -2.26 4.54
C ARG A 72 3.58 -1.80 5.98
N ARG A 73 4.36 -0.81 6.43
CA ARG A 73 4.23 -0.25 7.78
C ARG A 73 2.87 0.40 8.03
N VAL A 74 2.18 0.85 6.99
CA VAL A 74 0.86 1.48 7.08
C VAL A 74 -0.25 0.48 6.75
N VAL A 75 -0.17 -0.20 5.60
CA VAL A 75 -1.27 -1.04 5.10
C VAL A 75 -1.51 -2.30 5.92
N LEU A 76 -0.49 -2.83 6.61
CA LEU A 76 -0.69 -4.00 7.48
C LEU A 76 -1.51 -3.69 8.74
N LYS A 77 -1.69 -2.41 9.05
CA LYS A 77 -2.57 -1.96 10.12
C LYS A 77 -3.97 -1.58 9.60
N ASP A 78 -4.18 -1.57 8.28
CA ASP A 78 -5.42 -1.12 7.65
C ASP A 78 -6.54 -2.15 7.86
N PRO A 79 -7.65 -1.78 8.50
CA PRO A 79 -8.76 -2.69 8.74
C PRO A 79 -9.58 -3.03 7.48
N LEU A 80 -9.28 -2.44 6.32
CA LEU A 80 -9.98 -2.66 5.05
C LEU A 80 -11.49 -2.43 5.18
N LEU A 81 -11.86 -1.37 5.91
CA LEU A 81 -13.24 -1.01 6.16
C LEU A 81 -13.94 -0.52 4.89
N PRO A 82 -15.28 -0.69 4.80
CA PRO A 82 -16.09 -0.04 3.78
C PRO A 82 -15.90 1.49 3.79
N GLU A 83 -15.99 2.11 2.61
CA GLU A 83 -15.76 3.55 2.41
C GLU A 83 -16.70 4.41 3.28
N GLU A 84 -17.91 3.94 3.57
CA GLU A 84 -18.87 4.66 4.39
C GLU A 84 -18.45 4.79 5.86
N LEU A 85 -17.43 4.05 6.30
CA LEU A 85 -16.89 4.10 7.66
C LEU A 85 -15.56 4.85 7.74
N LEU A 86 -14.94 5.16 6.59
CA LEU A 86 -13.67 5.86 6.52
C LEU A 86 -13.84 7.39 6.74
N PRO A 87 -12.77 8.08 7.17
CA PRO A 87 -12.70 9.52 7.17
C PRO A 87 -12.90 10.10 5.75
N ALA A 88 -13.49 11.29 5.64
CA ALA A 88 -13.79 11.92 4.34
C ALA A 88 -12.56 12.17 3.45
N HIS A 89 -11.37 12.29 4.05
CA HIS A 89 -10.10 12.53 3.36
C HIS A 89 -9.14 11.35 3.51
N TRP A 90 -9.67 10.12 3.46
CA TRP A 90 -8.85 8.92 3.58
C TRP A 90 -7.82 8.82 2.44
N ALA A 91 -6.54 8.86 2.82
CA ALA A 91 -5.39 8.86 1.92
C ALA A 91 -5.01 7.46 1.42
N GLY A 92 -5.60 6.39 1.97
CA GLY A 92 -5.22 5.00 1.67
C GLY A 92 -5.33 4.65 0.18
N HIS A 93 -6.39 5.10 -0.51
CA HIS A 93 -6.53 4.86 -1.95
C HIS A 93 -5.44 5.54 -2.77
N THR A 94 -5.15 6.81 -2.46
CA THR A 94 -4.08 7.58 -3.13
C THR A 94 -2.72 6.94 -2.87
N ALA A 95 -2.44 6.52 -1.63
CA ALA A 95 -1.21 5.82 -1.28
C ALA A 95 -1.07 4.49 -2.02
N ARG A 96 -2.15 3.70 -2.11
CA ARG A 96 -2.18 2.45 -2.88
C ARG A 96 -1.84 2.68 -4.35
N GLN A 97 -2.50 3.65 -4.99
CA GLN A 97 -2.26 3.96 -6.41
C GLN A 97 -0.83 4.47 -6.65
N LEU A 98 -0.31 5.33 -5.76
CA LEU A 98 1.09 5.76 -5.82
C LEU A 98 2.06 4.57 -5.72
N CYS A 99 1.80 3.65 -4.78
CA CYS A 99 2.60 2.45 -4.61
C CYS A 99 2.60 1.57 -5.87
N ILE A 100 1.42 1.29 -6.44
CA ILE A 100 1.29 0.50 -7.68
C ILE A 100 2.07 1.15 -8.83
N ASN A 101 1.89 2.46 -9.04
CA ASN A 101 2.54 3.18 -10.14
C ASN A 101 4.07 3.13 -10.06
N ILE A 102 4.63 3.34 -8.87
CA ILE A 102 6.09 3.28 -8.68
C ILE A 102 6.56 1.82 -8.80
N TYR A 103 5.85 0.88 -8.19
CA TYR A 103 6.20 -0.53 -8.18
C TYR A 103 6.28 -1.10 -9.61
N GLN A 104 5.25 -0.88 -10.43
CA GLN A 104 5.23 -1.34 -11.82
C GLN A 104 6.40 -0.80 -12.64
N ARG A 105 6.87 0.41 -12.33
CA ARG A 105 7.99 1.05 -13.03
C ARG A 105 9.34 0.43 -12.67
N VAL A 106 9.55 0.06 -11.40
CA VAL A 106 10.84 -0.43 -10.90
C VAL A 106 10.96 -1.96 -10.90
N ALA A 107 9.83 -2.67 -10.84
CA ALA A 107 9.82 -4.13 -10.66
C ALA A 107 10.61 -4.93 -11.71
N PRO A 108 10.56 -4.61 -13.01
CA PRO A 108 11.34 -5.36 -14.00
C PRO A 108 12.85 -5.27 -13.76
N ALA A 109 13.37 -4.06 -13.50
CA ALA A 109 14.79 -3.84 -13.27
C ALA A 109 15.24 -4.36 -11.90
N ALA A 110 14.40 -4.23 -10.87
CA ALA A 110 14.64 -4.82 -9.56
C ALA A 110 14.71 -6.35 -9.61
N LEU A 111 13.83 -6.99 -10.39
CA LEU A 111 13.87 -8.43 -10.62
C LEU A 111 15.16 -8.86 -11.29
N ALA A 112 15.60 -8.14 -12.34
CA ALA A 112 16.88 -8.42 -13.00
C ALA A 112 18.06 -8.38 -12.02
N PHE A 113 18.09 -7.40 -11.11
CA PHE A 113 19.11 -7.32 -10.06
C PHE A 113 19.09 -8.54 -9.13
N VAL A 114 17.90 -8.94 -8.65
CA VAL A 114 17.76 -10.10 -7.76
C VAL A 114 18.11 -11.40 -8.48
N SER A 115 17.76 -11.53 -9.76
CA SER A 115 18.14 -12.70 -10.56
C SER A 115 19.65 -12.78 -10.80
N GLU A 116 20.33 -11.65 -10.95
CA GLU A 116 21.79 -11.61 -11.17
C GLU A 116 22.59 -11.80 -9.87
N LYS A 117 22.14 -11.18 -8.77
CA LYS A 117 22.90 -11.13 -7.49
C LYS A 117 22.38 -12.11 -6.44
N GLY A 118 21.19 -12.66 -6.62
CA GLY A 118 20.56 -13.56 -5.67
C GLY A 118 21.15 -14.96 -5.72
N GLU A 119 21.35 -15.55 -4.55
CA GLU A 119 21.82 -16.91 -4.40
C GLU A 119 20.96 -17.65 -3.37
N THR A 120 20.87 -18.96 -3.54
CA THR A 120 20.33 -19.91 -2.58
C THR A 120 21.47 -20.57 -1.80
N SER A 121 21.14 -21.30 -0.74
CA SER A 121 22.13 -22.10 -0.02
C SER A 121 22.80 -23.21 -0.85
N VAL A 122 22.32 -23.45 -2.08
CA VAL A 122 22.78 -24.51 -2.99
C VAL A 122 23.24 -23.99 -4.36
N GLY A 123 23.37 -22.67 -4.55
CA GLY A 123 23.84 -22.06 -5.80
C GLY A 123 22.96 -20.90 -6.28
N GLU A 124 23.01 -20.57 -7.56
CA GLU A 124 22.29 -19.43 -8.15
C GLU A 124 20.76 -19.51 -7.96
N LEU A 125 20.10 -18.34 -7.97
CA LEU A 125 18.65 -18.25 -7.86
C LEU A 125 17.96 -18.87 -9.10
N PRO A 126 17.00 -19.79 -8.94
CA PRO A 126 16.23 -20.30 -10.07
C PRO A 126 15.37 -19.20 -10.70
N SER A 127 15.08 -19.34 -12.00
CA SER A 127 14.15 -18.43 -12.69
C SER A 127 12.77 -18.44 -12.02
N PRO A 128 12.06 -17.29 -12.00
CA PRO A 128 10.74 -17.21 -11.40
C PRO A 128 9.74 -18.21 -12.03
N GLY A 129 8.99 -18.94 -11.21
CA GLY A 129 7.91 -19.80 -11.67
C GLY A 129 6.75 -18.99 -12.28
N SER A 130 5.89 -19.63 -13.08
CA SER A 130 4.79 -18.96 -13.81
C SER A 130 3.82 -18.18 -12.90
N LEU A 131 3.58 -18.67 -11.67
CA LEU A 131 2.71 -18.02 -10.69
C LEU A 131 3.26 -16.68 -10.16
N TYR A 132 4.57 -16.44 -10.28
CA TYR A 132 5.21 -15.22 -9.80
C TYR A 132 4.60 -13.96 -10.43
N PHE A 133 4.30 -14.03 -11.73
CA PHE A 133 3.80 -12.88 -12.48
C PHE A 133 2.30 -12.60 -12.27
N ASN A 134 1.55 -13.56 -11.71
CA ASN A 134 0.11 -13.42 -11.49
C ASN A 134 -0.24 -12.47 -10.33
N VAL A 135 0.69 -12.26 -9.39
CA VAL A 135 0.49 -11.38 -8.23
C VAL A 135 0.85 -9.93 -8.54
N LEU A 136 1.54 -9.69 -9.66
CA LEU A 136 2.03 -8.37 -10.08
C LEU A 136 1.00 -7.58 -10.92
N ALA A 137 -0.12 -8.19 -11.29
CA ALA A 137 -1.15 -7.64 -12.16
C ALA A 137 -2.33 -6.97 -11.39
N VAL A 138 -2.07 -6.51 -10.16
CA VAL A 138 -3.08 -5.87 -9.28
C VAL A 138 -3.06 -4.35 -9.40
#